data_AF-A0A9E4BNN1-F1
#
_entry.id   AF-A0A9E4BNN1-F1
#
_cell.length_a   1.000
_cell.length_b   1.000
_cell.length_c   1.000
_cell.angle_alpha   90.00
_cell.angle_beta   90.00
_cell.angle_gamma   90.00
#
_symmetry.space_group_name_H-M   'P 1'
#
loop_
_entity.id
_entity.type
_entity.pdbx_description
1 polymer ?
#
loop_
_entity_poly.entity_id
_entity_poly.type
_entity_poly.pdbx_seq_one_letter_code
_entity_poly.pdbx_strand_id
1 'polypeptide(L)'
;LLTALREQDDGDGSLLDHTTLLFGSNLGNANSHVAVKLPILLAGGGFAHGQHIVHEGEDNAPLCNLFVTMLRSVGVEADAFGQSTGLLTWS
;
A
#
# COMPACT_ATOMS: atom_id res chain seq x y z
N LEU A 1 -6.26 -14.04 9.01
CA LEU A 1 -6.96 -12.95 8.29
C LEU A 1 -6.93 -13.16 6.78
N LEU A 2 -5.77 -13.04 6.12
CA LEU A 2 -5.67 -13.14 4.65
C LEU A 2 -6.27 -14.45 4.09
N THR A 3 -6.00 -15.59 4.72
CA THR A 3 -6.61 -16.88 4.34
C THR A 3 -8.14 -16.82 4.38
N ALA A 4 -8.72 -16.28 5.45
CA ALA A 4 -10.17 -16.20 5.62
C ALA A 4 -10.83 -15.26 4.59
N LEU A 5 -10.14 -14.17 4.20
CA LEU A 5 -10.61 -13.27 3.13
C LEU A 5 -10.48 -13.92 1.76
N ARG A 6 -9.43 -14.71 1.54
CA ARG A 6 -9.23 -15.44 0.28
C ARG A 6 -10.24 -16.57 0.08
N GLU A 7 -10.66 -17.23 1.16
CA GLU A 7 -11.61 -18.35 1.12
C GLU A 7 -13.07 -17.90 0.98
N GLN A 8 -13.37 -16.62 1.21
CA GLN A 8 -14.70 -16.08 1.05
C GLN A 8 -14.93 -15.60 -0.37
N ASP A 9 -15.92 -16.18 -1.03
CA ASP A 9 -16.39 -15.77 -2.36
C ASP A 9 -17.25 -14.50 -2.25
N ASP A 10 -16.98 -13.52 -3.11
CA ASP A 10 -17.71 -12.24 -3.20
C ASP A 10 -18.48 -12.11 -4.53
N GLY A 11 -18.68 -13.22 -5.25
CA GLY A 11 -19.43 -13.31 -6.51
C GLY A 11 -18.60 -13.02 -7.77
N ASP A 12 -17.55 -12.20 -7.66
CA ASP A 12 -16.59 -11.90 -8.73
C ASP A 12 -15.15 -12.06 -8.23
N GLY A 13 -14.84 -13.22 -7.66
CA GLY A 13 -13.55 -13.51 -7.04
C GLY A 13 -13.64 -13.64 -5.51
N SER A 14 -12.48 -13.64 -4.85
CA SER A 14 -12.44 -13.69 -3.39
C SER A 14 -12.63 -12.31 -2.79
N LEU A 15 -13.11 -12.24 -1.55
CA LEU A 15 -13.21 -10.99 -0.79
C LEU A 15 -11.85 -10.29 -0.64
N LEU A 16 -10.74 -11.04 -0.69
CA LEU A 16 -9.39 -10.48 -0.71
C LEU A 16 -9.08 -9.72 -2.01
N ASP A 17 -9.65 -10.13 -3.15
CA ASP A 17 -9.44 -9.44 -4.43
C ASP A 17 -10.04 -8.03 -4.41
N HIS A 18 -11.11 -7.83 -3.64
CA HIS A 18 -11.84 -6.57 -3.48
C HIS A 18 -11.51 -5.79 -2.20
N THR A 19 -10.59 -6.29 -1.37
CA THR A 19 -10.17 -5.64 -0.12
C THR A 19 -8.69 -5.31 -0.14
N THR A 20 -8.32 -4.04 -0.04
CA THR A 20 -6.94 -3.63 0.19
C THR A 20 -6.62 -3.62 1.67
N LEU A 21 -5.61 -4.38 2.09
CA LEU A 21 -5.06 -4.36 3.44
C LEU A 21 -3.68 -3.70 3.44
N LEU A 22 -3.54 -2.69 4.29
CA LEU A 22 -2.25 -2.08 4.59
C LEU A 22 -1.88 -2.39 6.04
N PHE A 23 -0.71 -2.99 6.23
CA PHE A 23 -0.18 -3.30 7.56
C PHE A 23 1.27 -2.83 7.66
N GLY A 24 1.61 -2.12 8.72
CA GLY A 24 2.98 -1.61 8.86
C GLY A 24 3.13 -0.58 9.97
N SER A 25 4.24 0.14 9.90
CA SER A 25 4.57 1.23 10.82
C SER A 25 4.79 2.54 10.07
N ASN A 26 4.40 3.64 10.69
CA ASN A 26 4.74 4.99 10.22
C ASN A 26 6.17 5.41 10.58
N LEU A 27 6.92 4.59 11.33
CA LEU A 27 8.32 4.79 11.70
C LEU A 27 9.16 3.57 11.30
N GLY A 28 10.24 3.81 10.54
CA GLY A 28 11.25 2.79 10.23
C GLY A 28 12.25 2.59 11.37
N ASN A 29 12.51 3.64 12.15
CA ASN A 29 13.23 3.55 13.42
C ASN A 29 12.51 4.38 14.48
N ALA A 30 11.82 3.69 15.39
CA ALA A 30 11.05 4.32 16.46
C ALA A 30 11.93 5.01 17.51
N ASN A 31 13.12 4.48 17.81
CA ASN A 31 14.03 5.04 18.82
C ASN A 31 14.50 6.46 18.44
N SER A 32 14.74 6.69 17.15
CA SER A 32 15.17 7.99 16.62
C SER A 32 14.05 8.77 15.93
N HIS A 33 12.79 8.31 16.04
CA HIS A 33 11.62 8.91 15.39
C HIS A 33 11.80 9.16 13.88
N VAL A 34 12.44 8.22 13.18
CA VAL A 34 12.72 8.35 11.74
C VAL A 34 11.63 7.67 10.92
N ALA A 35 10.99 8.45 10.04
CA ALA A 35 9.93 8.02 9.13
C ALA A 35 10.47 7.72 7.70
N VAL A 36 11.60 7.03 7.60
CA VAL A 36 12.18 6.57 6.32
C VAL A 36 12.32 5.05 6.33
N LYS A 37 12.33 4.42 5.15
CA LYS A 37 12.41 2.95 5.01
C LYS A 37 11.35 2.24 5.86
N LEU A 38 10.09 2.65 5.66
CA LEU A 38 8.98 2.19 6.47
C LEU A 38 8.67 0.71 6.19
N PRO A 39 8.43 -0.11 7.23
CA PRO A 39 8.04 -1.50 7.04
C PRO A 39 6.55 -1.54 6.69
N ILE A 40 6.25 -1.72 5.40
CA ILE A 40 4.89 -1.73 4.86
C ILE A 40 4.62 -3.05 4.15
N LEU A 41 3.50 -3.66 4.48
CA LEU A 41 2.89 -4.79 3.77
C LEU A 41 1.58 -4.31 3.15
N LEU A 42 1.44 -4.53 1.85
CA LEU A 42 0.20 -4.35 1.11
C LEU A 42 -0.29 -5.72 0.64
N ALA A 43 -1.58 -6.01 0.79
CA ALA A 43 -2.19 -7.26 0.36
C ALA A 43 -3.61 -7.03 -0.18
N GLY A 44 -4.06 -7.89 -1.08
CA GLY A 44 -5.40 -7.84 -1.68
C GLY A 44 -5.60 -6.65 -2.63
N GLY A 45 -6.85 -6.35 -2.99
CA GLY A 45 -7.20 -5.19 -3.82
C GLY A 45 -6.65 -5.22 -5.26
N GLY A 46 -6.38 -6.41 -5.80
CA GLY A 46 -5.97 -6.60 -7.20
C GLY A 46 -4.57 -6.10 -7.59
N PHE A 47 -3.74 -5.67 -6.63
CA PHE A 47 -2.35 -5.26 -6.93
C PHE A 47 -1.44 -6.43 -7.32
N ALA A 48 -0.31 -6.13 -7.97
CA ALA A 48 0.77 -7.10 -8.17
C ALA A 48 1.46 -7.39 -6.82
N HIS A 49 1.18 -8.58 -6.27
CA HIS A 49 1.68 -9.04 -4.97
C HIS A 49 2.85 -10.04 -5.11
N GLY A 50 3.46 -10.40 -3.99
CA GLY A 50 4.51 -11.43 -3.95
C GLY A 50 5.94 -10.91 -4.19
N GLN A 51 6.12 -9.60 -4.06
CA GLN A 51 7.40 -8.92 -4.28
C GLN A 51 7.88 -8.23 -3.01
N HIS A 52 9.20 -8.08 -2.88
CA HIS A 52 9.81 -7.17 -1.91
C HIS A 52 10.34 -5.96 -2.68
N ILE A 53 9.69 -4.81 -2.46
CA ILE A 53 9.99 -3.56 -3.16
C ILE A 53 10.73 -2.64 -2.21
N VAL A 54 11.87 -2.11 -2.67
CA VAL A 54 12.73 -1.23 -1.89
C VAL A 54 12.79 0.12 -2.59
N HIS A 55 12.39 1.17 -1.87
CA HIS A 55 12.44 2.56 -2.31
C HIS A 55 13.58 3.27 -1.56
N GLU A 56 14.65 3.65 -2.27
CA GLU A 56 15.87 4.25 -1.70
C GLU A 56 16.36 5.45 -2.54
N GLY A 57 17.19 6.31 -1.95
CA GLY A 57 17.73 7.47 -2.66
C GLY A 57 16.65 8.46 -3.10
N GLU A 58 16.71 8.87 -4.37
CA GLU A 58 15.69 9.75 -4.99
C GLU A 58 14.33 9.06 -5.13
N ASP A 59 14.30 7.72 -5.12
CA ASP A 59 13.09 6.91 -5.22
C ASP A 59 12.44 6.61 -3.85
N ASN A 60 13.01 7.12 -2.74
CA ASN A 60 12.40 7.05 -1.40
C ASN A 60 11.21 8.01 -1.28
N ALA A 61 10.18 7.72 -2.07
CA ALA A 61 8.95 8.48 -2.12
C ALA A 61 8.25 8.52 -0.75
N PRO A 62 7.55 9.61 -0.42
CA PRO A 62 6.71 9.66 0.76
C PRO A 62 5.68 8.53 0.73
N LEU A 63 5.45 7.87 1.88
CA LEU A 63 4.39 6.85 2.01
C LEU A 63 3.02 7.37 1.54
N CYS A 64 2.79 8.67 1.65
CA CYS A 64 1.60 9.32 1.15
C CYS A 64 1.32 9.04 -0.33
N ASN A 65 2.35 8.81 -1.16
CA ASN A 65 2.17 8.43 -2.56
C ASN A 65 1.44 7.08 -2.70
N LEU A 66 1.66 6.13 -1.78
CA LEU A 66 0.92 4.87 -1.74
C LEU A 66 -0.56 5.09 -1.44
N PHE A 67 -0.89 6.02 -0.54
CA PHE A 67 -2.29 6.33 -0.23
C PHE A 67 -3.03 6.93 -1.44
N VAL A 68 -2.38 7.77 -2.24
CA VAL A 68 -2.96 8.26 -3.49
C VAL A 68 -3.21 7.10 -4.46
N THR A 69 -2.25 6.18 -4.60
CA THR A 69 -2.42 4.96 -5.41
C THR A 69 -3.61 4.11 -4.92
N MET A 70 -3.76 3.92 -3.61
CA MET A 70 -4.87 3.16 -3.02
C MET A 70 -6.23 3.86 -3.19
N LEU A 71 -6.30 5.18 -3.10
CA LEU A 71 -7.55 5.93 -3.33
C LEU A 71 -8.00 5.77 -4.79
N ARG A 72 -7.07 5.91 -5.73
CA ARG A 72 -7.38 5.76 -7.16
C ARG A 72 -7.76 4.33 -7.54
N SER A 73 -7.20 3.30 -6.88
CA SER A 73 -7.57 1.91 -7.17
C SER A 73 -9.02 1.59 -6.81
N VAL A 74 -9.65 2.36 -5.91
CA VAL A 74 -11.07 2.24 -5.56
C VAL A 74 -11.95 3.30 -6.22
N GLY A 75 -11.45 3.98 -7.27
CA GLY A 75 -12.20 4.96 -8.06
C GLY A 75 -12.33 6.35 -7.41
N VAL A 76 -11.55 6.65 -6.36
CA VAL A 76 -11.50 8.00 -5.80
C VAL A 76 -10.45 8.81 -6.55
N GLU A 77 -10.92 9.84 -7.26
CA GLU A 77 -10.09 10.83 -7.94
C GLU A 77 -9.39 11.74 -6.92
N ALA A 78 -8.23 11.30 -6.44
CA ALA A 78 -7.36 12.05 -5.54
C ALA A 78 -6.08 12.47 -6.26
N ASP A 79 -5.79 13.77 -6.27
CA ASP A 79 -4.54 14.32 -6.82
C ASP A 79 -3.40 14.36 -5.79
N ALA A 80 -3.74 14.45 -4.50
CA ALA A 80 -2.79 14.49 -3.41
C ALA A 80 -3.39 13.99 -2.08
N PHE A 81 -2.52 13.53 -1.19
CA PHE A 81 -2.82 13.23 0.20
C PHE A 81 -1.59 13.56 1.06
N GLY A 82 -1.76 14.34 2.14
CA GLY A 82 -0.65 14.67 3.05
C GLY A 82 0.58 15.26 2.33
N GLN A 83 1.73 14.60 2.46
CA GLN A 83 2.99 15.00 1.82
C GLN A 83 3.25 14.29 0.49
N SER A 84 2.22 13.77 -0.17
CA SER A 84 2.39 13.08 -1.45
C SER A 84 2.97 14.00 -2.52
N THR A 85 3.87 13.49 -3.33
CA THR A 85 4.45 14.15 -4.50
C THR A 85 3.98 13.53 -5.81
N GLY A 86 3.18 12.46 -5.76
CA GLY A 86 2.66 11.76 -6.92
C GLY A 86 2.10 10.38 -6.56
N LEU A 87 2.09 9.48 -7.54
CA LEU A 87 1.69 8.08 -7.36
C LEU A 87 2.89 7.23 -7.00
N LEU A 88 2.69 6.27 -6.10
CA LEU A 88 3.65 5.19 -5.92
C LEU A 88 3.25 4.04 -6.84
N THR A 89 4.14 3.66 -7.75
CA THR A 89 3.93 2.56 -8.69
C THR A 89 5.06 1.53 -8.56
N TRP A 90 4.72 0.27 -8.77
CA TRP A 90 5.65 -0.84 -8.87
C TRP A 90 5.17 -1.80 -9.95
N SER A 91 6.07 -2.66 -10.43
CA SER A 91 5.84 -3.63 -11.50
C SER A 91 6.12 -5.04 -11.02
#